data_AF-A0A957VQ78-F1
#
_entry.id   AF-A0A957VQ78-F1
#
_cell.length_a   1.000
_cell.length_b   1.000
_cell.length_c   1.000
_cell.angle_alpha   90.00
_cell.angle_beta   90.00
_cell.angle_gamma   90.00
#
_symmetry.space_group_name_H-M   'P 1'
#
loop_
_entity.id
_entity.type
_entity.pdbx_description
1 polymer ?
#
loop_
_entity_poly.entity_id
_entity_poly.type
_entity_poly.pdbx_seq_one_letter_code
_entity_poly.pdbx_strand_id
1 'polypeptide(L)'
;MPLNRTRTRAYLRNGDLRSLFFEELGWDAADIAPLRVTVDNTMYTLAPVAQKRGVFVFQATLPEVPPYALRRQIEREVTKRYREHFIVFNDQANS
;
A
#
# COMPACT_ATOMS: atom_id res chain seq x y z
N MET A 1 7.10 -4.79 -21.49
CA MET A 1 8.50 -4.64 -21.05
C MET A 1 8.79 -5.72 -20.02
N PRO A 2 9.89 -6.47 -20.09
CA PRO A 2 10.25 -7.40 -19.03
C PRO A 2 10.67 -6.64 -17.78
N LEU A 3 10.34 -7.18 -16.60
CA LEU A 3 10.71 -6.60 -15.30
C LEU A 3 12.24 -6.54 -15.14
N ASN A 4 12.77 -5.38 -14.77
CA ASN A 4 14.19 -5.18 -14.50
C ASN A 4 14.48 -5.46 -13.01
N ARG A 5 14.98 -6.67 -12.73
CA ARG A 5 15.26 -7.15 -11.37
C ARG A 5 16.17 -6.21 -10.55
N THR A 6 17.14 -5.55 -11.19
CA THR A 6 18.06 -4.64 -10.49
C THR A 6 17.34 -3.40 -10.01
N ARG A 7 16.53 -2.77 -10.87
CA ARG A 7 15.71 -1.60 -10.51
C ARG A 7 14.63 -1.96 -9.51
N THR A 8 13.92 -3.06 -9.74
CA THR A 8 12.92 -3.58 -8.80
C THR A 8 13.49 -3.73 -7.40
N ARG A 9 14.70 -4.30 -7.26
CA ARG A 9 15.33 -4.46 -5.95
C ARG A 9 15.75 -3.13 -5.33
N ALA A 10 16.17 -2.16 -6.13
CA ALA A 10 16.48 -0.81 -5.64
C ALA A 10 15.22 -0.11 -5.10
N TYR A 11 14.11 -0.16 -5.85
CA TYR A 11 12.83 0.43 -5.41
C TYR A 11 12.31 -0.22 -4.14
N LEU A 12 12.35 -1.56 -4.04
CA LEU A 12 11.95 -2.27 -2.82
C LEU A 12 12.82 -1.89 -1.62
N ARG A 13 14.14 -1.76 -1.80
CA ARG A 13 15.06 -1.40 -0.71
C ARG A 13 14.84 0.04 -0.21
N ASN A 14 14.45 0.94 -1.11
CA ASN A 14 14.23 2.35 -0.80
C ASN A 14 12.79 2.66 -0.41
N GLY A 15 11.89 1.66 -0.38
CA GLY A 15 10.47 1.91 -0.12
C GLY A 15 9.75 2.70 -1.23
N ASP A 16 10.35 2.84 -2.42
CA ASP A 16 9.77 3.60 -3.54
C ASP A 16 8.73 2.76 -4.28
N LEU A 17 7.56 2.64 -3.66
CA LEU A 17 6.45 1.86 -4.19
C LEU A 17 5.90 2.47 -5.48
N ARG A 18 5.89 3.79 -5.63
CA ARG A 18 5.36 4.46 -6.83
C ARG A 18 6.18 4.05 -8.06
N SER A 19 7.51 4.19 -8.00
CA SER A 19 8.37 3.79 -9.11
C SER A 19 8.30 2.29 -9.37
N LEU A 20 8.24 1.46 -8.32
CA LEU A 20 8.04 0.01 -8.47
C LEU A 20 6.78 -0.32 -9.27
N PHE A 21 5.63 0.25 -8.87
CA PHE A 21 4.36 -0.07 -9.51
C PHE A 21 4.25 0.51 -10.91
N PHE A 22 4.69 1.75 -11.13
CA PHE A 22 4.53 2.42 -12.42
C PHE A 22 5.54 1.93 -13.45
N GLU A 23 6.83 1.90 -13.09
CA GLU A 23 7.90 1.70 -14.06
C GLU A 23 8.20 0.22 -14.32
N GLU A 24 8.06 -0.64 -13.31
CA GLU A 24 8.41 -2.06 -13.43
C GLU A 24 7.19 -2.98 -13.59
N LEU A 25 6.05 -2.63 -13.00
CA LEU A 25 4.84 -3.45 -13.04
C LEU A 25 3.78 -2.93 -14.02
N GLY A 26 3.95 -1.71 -14.54
CA GLY A 26 3.01 -1.06 -15.47
C GLY A 26 1.63 -0.91 -14.85
N TRP A 27 1.57 -0.38 -13.64
CA TRP A 27 0.34 0.05 -12.97
C TRP A 27 0.16 1.55 -13.16
N ASP A 28 -1.06 2.01 -12.90
CA ASP A 28 -1.46 3.40 -13.09
C ASP A 28 -1.51 4.13 -11.74
N ALA A 29 -1.53 5.46 -11.77
CA ALA A 29 -1.78 6.27 -10.59
C ALA A 29 -3.16 5.97 -10.00
N ALA A 30 -3.24 5.93 -8.67
CA ALA A 30 -4.50 5.82 -7.94
C ALA A 30 -4.97 7.22 -7.51
N ASP A 31 -5.71 7.91 -8.38
CA ASP A 31 -6.23 9.25 -8.15
C ASP A 31 -7.50 9.24 -7.28
N ILE A 32 -7.33 8.81 -6.03
CA ILE A 32 -8.40 8.79 -5.02
C ILE A 32 -7.91 9.46 -3.74
N ALA A 33 -8.85 9.84 -2.87
CA ALA A 33 -8.50 10.34 -1.55
C ALA A 33 -7.92 9.22 -0.66
N PRO A 34 -7.05 9.55 0.32
CA PRO A 34 -6.62 8.61 1.34
C PRO A 34 -7.80 7.94 2.04
N LEU A 35 -7.70 6.62 2.20
CA LEU A 35 -8.71 5.81 2.85
C LEU A 35 -8.51 5.87 4.36
N ARG A 36 -9.55 6.29 5.08
CA ARG A 36 -9.56 6.28 6.55
C ARG A 36 -10.36 5.08 7.04
N VAL A 37 -9.75 4.29 7.92
CA VAL A 37 -10.38 3.13 8.57
C VAL A 37 -10.25 3.28 10.08
N THR A 38 -11.26 2.81 10.81
CA THR A 38 -11.26 2.85 12.27
C THR A 38 -11.26 1.42 12.81
N VAL A 39 -10.27 1.10 13.64
CA VAL A 39 -10.15 -0.19 14.34
C VAL A 39 -9.96 0.12 15.81
N ASP A 40 -10.76 -0.51 16.68
CA ASP A 40 -10.68 -0.34 18.14
C ASP A 40 -10.57 1.14 18.57
N ASN A 41 -11.44 1.97 17.98
CA ASN A 41 -11.53 3.42 18.21
C ASN A 41 -10.28 4.24 17.78
N THR A 42 -9.33 3.62 17.09
CA THR A 42 -8.14 4.25 16.52
C THR A 42 -8.31 4.39 15.01
N MET A 43 -8.04 5.59 14.48
CA MET A 43 -8.12 5.86 13.05
C MET A 43 -6.77 5.64 12.37
N TYR A 44 -6.77 4.83 11.31
CA TYR A 44 -5.63 4.58 10.44
C TYR A 44 -5.89 5.21 9.07
N THR A 45 -4.88 5.89 8.53
CA THR A 45 -4.93 6.50 7.20
C THR A 45 -4.08 5.68 6.23
N LEU A 46 -4.70 5.28 5.13
CA LEU A 46 -4.09 4.49 4.06
C LEU A 46 -3.99 5.35 2.80
N ALA A 47 -2.77 5.67 2.41
CA ALA A 47 -2.50 6.46 1.21
C ALA A 47 -2.58 5.57 -0.05
N PRO A 48 -3.31 5.99 -1.11
CA PRO A 48 -3.29 5.27 -2.37
C PRO A 48 -1.93 5.45 -3.05
N VAL A 49 -1.39 4.35 -3.59
CA VAL A 49 -0.09 4.33 -4.28
C VAL A 49 -0.29 4.16 -5.78
N ALA A 50 -1.01 3.11 -6.17
CA ALA A 50 -1.20 2.69 -7.55
C ALA A 50 -2.50 1.89 -7.70
N GLN A 51 -3.02 1.79 -8.92
CA GLN A 51 -4.12 0.88 -9.24
C GLN A 51 -3.88 0.17 -10.57
N LYS A 52 -4.54 -0.97 -10.74
CA LYS A 52 -4.60 -1.65 -12.03
C LYS A 52 -5.97 -2.28 -12.22
N ARG A 53 -6.76 -1.69 -13.10
CA ARG A 53 -8.10 -2.18 -13.48
C ARG A 53 -9.00 -2.45 -12.27
N GLY A 54 -9.00 -1.54 -11.29
CA GLY A 54 -9.82 -1.64 -10.09
C GLY A 54 -9.20 -2.42 -8.93
N VAL A 55 -7.99 -2.96 -9.08
CA VAL A 55 -7.18 -3.45 -7.95
C VAL A 55 -6.34 -2.29 -7.41
N PHE A 56 -6.44 -1.99 -6.13
CA PHE A 56 -5.75 -0.84 -5.52
C PHE A 56 -4.59 -1.25 -4.63
N VAL A 57 -3.52 -0.46 -4.63
CA VAL A 57 -2.44 -0.55 -3.66
C VAL A 57 -2.56 0.62 -2.69
N PHE A 58 -2.66 0.30 -1.41
CA PHE A 58 -2.62 1.26 -0.32
C PHE A 58 -1.34 1.11 0.49
N GLN A 59 -0.84 2.22 1.02
CA GLN A 59 0.27 2.27 1.95
C GLN A 59 -0.21 2.80 3.30
N ALA A 60 0.11 2.09 4.38
CA ALA A 60 -0.07 2.52 5.75
C ALA A 60 1.29 2.75 6.39
N THR A 61 1.64 4.01 6.62
CA THR A 61 2.87 4.39 7.33
C THR A 61 2.55 4.62 8.80
N LEU A 62 3.09 3.76 9.66
CA LEU A 62 2.88 3.80 11.12
C LEU A 62 4.24 3.90 11.84
N PRO A 63 4.30 4.23 13.14
CA PRO A 63 5.56 4.27 13.87
C PRO A 63 6.34 2.95 13.81
N GLU A 64 5.63 1.83 13.80
CA GLU A 64 6.17 0.48 13.67
C GLU A 64 5.25 -0.38 12.78
N VAL A 65 5.78 -1.45 12.19
CA VAL A 65 4.96 -2.39 11.42
C VAL A 65 3.98 -3.09 12.37
N PRO A 66 2.66 -2.96 12.15
CA PRO A 66 1.66 -3.44 13.09
C PRO A 66 1.61 -4.96 13.16
N PRO A 67 1.19 -5.53 14.32
CA PRO A 67 1.05 -6.97 14.48
C PRO A 67 0.01 -7.54 13.50
N TYR A 68 0.11 -8.83 13.22
CA TYR A 68 -0.76 -9.51 12.25
C TYR A 68 -2.26 -9.33 12.53
N ALA A 69 -2.66 -9.39 13.81
CA ALA A 69 -4.06 -9.21 14.20
C ALA A 69 -4.62 -7.84 13.78
N LEU A 70 -3.86 -6.77 14.03
CA LEU A 70 -4.23 -5.40 13.64
C LEU A 70 -4.26 -5.24 12.12
N ARG A 71 -3.26 -5.79 11.40
CA ARG A 71 -3.26 -5.80 9.93
C ARG A 71 -4.52 -6.43 9.36
N ARG A 72 -4.98 -7.54 9.95
CA ARG A 72 -6.21 -8.23 9.55
C ARG A 72 -7.48 -7.42 9.85
N GLN A 73 -7.53 -6.73 10.99
CA GLN A 73 -8.65 -5.83 11.28
C GLN A 73 -8.72 -4.67 10.27
N ILE A 74 -7.57 -4.07 9.96
CA ILE A 74 -7.47 -3.00 8.95
C ILE A 74 -7.92 -3.53 7.57
N GLU A 75 -7.40 -4.68 7.13
CA GLU A 75 -7.79 -5.31 5.85
C GLU A 75 -9.30 -5.52 5.76
N ARG A 76 -9.94 -6.05 6.82
CA ARG A 76 -11.40 -6.22 6.87
C ARG A 76 -12.17 -4.91 6.66
N GLU A 77 -11.68 -3.81 7.23
CA GLU A 77 -12.30 -2.49 7.03
C GLU A 77 -12.08 -1.96 5.61
N VAL A 78 -10.93 -2.25 4.99
CA VAL A 78 -10.65 -1.89 3.59
C VAL A 78 -11.55 -2.67 2.63
N THR A 79 -11.73 -3.98 2.85
CA THR A 79 -12.55 -4.88 2.02
C THR A 79 -14.00 -4.42 1.89
N LYS A 80 -14.53 -3.65 2.87
CA LYS A 80 -15.87 -3.05 2.78
C LYS A 80 -16.03 -2.05 1.63
N ARG A 81 -14.92 -1.47 1.14
CA ARG A 81 -14.92 -0.44 0.09
C ARG A 81 -14.13 -0.87 -1.15
N TYR A 82 -13.04 -1.61 -0.96
CA TYR A 82 -12.15 -2.07 -2.03
C TYR A 82 -11.98 -3.59 -1.93
N ARG A 83 -12.73 -4.33 -2.74
CA ARG A 83 -12.74 -5.79 -2.70
C ARG A 83 -11.38 -6.41 -3.05
N GLU A 84 -10.75 -5.89 -4.10
CA GLU A 84 -9.44 -6.34 -4.57
C GLU A 84 -8.41 -5.27 -4.25
N HIS A 85 -7.49 -5.56 -3.34
CA HIS A 85 -6.49 -4.58 -2.93
C HIS A 85 -5.23 -5.23 -2.34
N PHE A 86 -4.16 -4.45 -2.30
CA PHE A 86 -2.94 -4.72 -1.54
C PHE A 86 -2.77 -3.63 -0.49
N ILE A 87 -2.29 -4.00 0.71
CA ILE A 87 -1.88 -3.05 1.74
C ILE A 87 -0.40 -3.27 2.04
N VAL A 88 0.42 -2.25 1.84
CA VAL A 88 1.81 -2.22 2.26
C VAL A 88 1.89 -1.49 3.59
N PHE A 89 2.29 -2.21 4.64
CA PHE A 89 2.51 -1.63 5.96
C PHE A 89 3.99 -1.33 6.12
N ASN A 90 4.33 -0.04 6.26
CA ASN A 90 5.70 0.41 6.49
C ASN A 90 5.79 1.12 7.85
N ASP A 91 6.97 1.02 8.45
CA ASP A 91 7.34 1.88 9.57
C ASP A 91 7.88 3.23 9.07
N GLN A 92 7.86 4.24 9.95
CA GLN A 92 8.46 5.55 9.67
C GLN A 92 9.99 5.51 9.55
N ALA A 93 10.65 4.45 10.01
CA ALA A 93 12.11 4.31 9.93
C ALA A 93 12.59 3.93 8.51
N ASN A 94 11.70 3.37 7.68
CA ASN A 94 11.94 2.98 6.29
C ASN A 94 11.03 3.72 5.28
N SER A 95 10.50 4.89 5.64
CA SER A 95 9.63 5.71 4.77
C SER A 95 10.37 6.90 4.16
#